data_AF-A0A936IQQ6-F1
#
_entry.id   AF-A0A936IQQ6-F1
#
_cell.length_a   1.000
_cell.length_b   1.000
_cell.length_c   1.000
_cell.angle_alpha   90.00
_cell.angle_beta   90.00
_cell.angle_gamma   90.00
#
_symmetry.space_group_name_H-M   'P 1'
#
loop_
_entity.id
_entity.type
_entity.pdbx_description
1 polymer ?
#
loop_
_entity_poly.entity_id
_entity_poly.type
_entity_poly.pdbx_seq_one_letter_code
_entity_poly.pdbx_strand_id
1 'polypeptide(L)' 'MRTTLIIDDRLIERARQLTGIQEKTALVRAGLEALIAREAGKRLAALGGTQPKLPDLPRRRPA' A
#
# COMPACT_ATOMS: atom_id res chain seq x y z
N MET A 1 7.27 -19.47 0.98
CA MET A 1 7.68 -19.99 -0.34
C MET A 1 9.05 -19.40 -0.67
N ARG A 2 9.98 -20.21 -1.19
CA ARG A 2 11.27 -19.72 -1.69
C ARG A 2 11.17 -19.60 -3.20
N THR A 3 11.44 -18.40 -3.73
CA THR A 3 11.28 -18.10 -5.15
C THR A 3 12.49 -17.27 -5.61
N THR A 4 12.97 -17.52 -6.82
CA THR A 4 14.04 -16.73 -7.44
C THR A 4 13.42 -15.69 -8.35
N LEU A 5 13.78 -14.43 -8.18
CA LEU A 5 13.28 -13.30 -8.98
C LEU A 5 14.47 -12.55 -9.57
N ILE A 6 14.35 -12.17 -10.84
CA ILE A 6 15.33 -11.30 -11.51
C ILE A 6 14.79 -9.88 -11.43
N ILE A 7 15.50 -9.00 -10.71
CA ILE A 7 15.11 -7.61 -10.48
C ILE A 7 16.34 -6.74 -10.75
N ASP A 8 16.13 -5.55 -11.32
CA ASP A 8 17.19 -4.56 -11.51
C ASP A 8 17.76 -4.12 -10.15
N ASP A 9 19.09 -4.28 -9.98
CA ASP A 9 19.79 -3.88 -8.76
C ASP A 9 19.66 -2.38 -8.47
N ARG A 10 19.57 -1.53 -9.51
CA ARG A 10 19.37 -0.09 -9.33
C ARG A 10 18.02 0.22 -8.69
N LEU A 11 16.99 -0.56 -9.04
CA LEU A 11 15.66 -0.42 -8.47
C LEU A 11 15.66 -0.81 -6.99
N ILE A 12 16.31 -1.92 -6.66
CA ILE A 12 16.46 -2.38 -5.27
C ILE A 12 17.22 -1.35 -4.44
N GLU A 13 18.37 -0.88 -4.92
CA GLU A 13 19.17 0.11 -4.18
C GLU A 13 18.43 1.42 -3.99
N ARG A 14 17.71 1.90 -5.01
CA ARG A 14 16.88 3.10 -4.87
C ARG A 14 15.79 2.91 -3.82
N ALA A 15 15.12 1.76 -3.84
CA ALA A 15 14.07 1.45 -2.86
C ALA A 15 14.64 1.32 -1.44
N ARG A 16 15.82 0.71 -1.25
CA ARG A 16 16.52 0.66 0.05
C ARG A 16 16.86 2.06 0.57
N GLN A 17 17.37 2.93 -0.29
CA GLN A 17 17.71 4.32 0.09
C GLN A 17 16.48 5.11 0.53
N LEU A 18 15.34 4.94 -0.16
CA LEU A 18 14.12 5.68 0.12
C LEU A 18 13.34 5.13 1.33
N THR A 19 13.36 3.81 1.54
CA THR A 19 12.56 3.15 2.57
C THR A 19 13.36 2.83 3.85
N GLY A 20 14.69 2.81 3.76
CA GLY A 20 15.59 2.35 4.83
C GLY A 20 15.63 0.83 5.03
N ILE A 21 14.80 0.05 4.32
CA ILE A 21 14.70 -1.40 4.47
C ILE A 21 15.93 -2.05 3.82
N GLN A 22 16.73 -2.78 4.59
CA GLN A 22 17.97 -3.38 4.11
C GLN A 22 17.80 -4.80 3.55
N GLU A 23 16.84 -5.55 4.08
CA GLU A 23 16.60 -6.93 3.67
C GLU A 23 15.77 -6.98 2.38
N LYS A 24 16.29 -7.66 1.35
CA LYS A 24 15.62 -7.78 0.03
C LYS A 24 14.22 -8.37 0.14
N THR A 25 14.02 -9.40 0.96
CA THR A 25 12.71 -10.04 1.15
C THR A 25 11.71 -9.09 1.79
N ALA A 26 12.13 -8.37 2.83
CA ALA A 26 11.29 -7.38 3.50
C ALA A 26 10.90 -6.24 2.55
N LEU A 27 11.85 -5.78 1.72
CA LEU A 27 11.61 -4.74 0.73
C LEU A 27 10.58 -5.16 -0.33
N VAL A 28 10.71 -6.38 -0.86
CA VAL A 28 9.75 -6.93 -1.83
C VAL A 28 8.37 -7.11 -1.20
N ARG A 29 8.30 -7.62 0.04
CA ARG A 29 7.03 -7.76 0.78
C ARG A 29 6.35 -6.39 0.96
N ALA A 30 7.10 -5.39 1.45
CA ALA A 30 6.59 -4.04 1.63
C ALA A 30 6.10 -3.43 0.31
N GLY A 31 6.79 -3.68 -0.81
CA GLY A 31 6.35 -3.26 -2.13
C GLY A 31 5.00 -3.88 -2.54
N LEU A 32 4.81 -5.17 -2.30
CA LEU A 32 3.53 -5.84 -2.58
C LEU A 32 2.40 -5.31 -1.70
N GLU A 33 2.65 -5.14 -0.40
CA GLU A 33 1.69 -4.56 0.54
C GLU A 33 1.29 -3.13 0.14
N ALA A 34 2.24 -2.30 -0.30
CA ALA A 34 1.99 -0.96 -0.79
C ALA A 34 1.10 -0.95 -2.06
N LEU A 35 1.34 -1.88 -2.99
CA LEU A 35 0.50 -2.02 -4.20
C LEU A 35 -0.93 -2.43 -3.84
N ILE A 36 -1.08 -3.38 -2.91
CA ILE A 36 -2.41 -3.80 -2.42
C ILE A 36 -3.13 -2.63 -1.76
N ALA A 37 -2.46 -1.92 -0.85
CA ALA A 37 -3.03 -0.76 -0.17
C ALA A 37 -3.48 0.32 -1.15
N ARG A 38 -2.68 0.59 -2.20
CA ARG A 38 -3.02 1.54 -3.26
C ARG A 38 -4.29 1.16 -4.00
N GLU A 39 -4.42 -0.08 -4.43
CA GLU A 39 -5.62 -0.53 -5.17
C GLU A 39 -6.85 -0.66 -4.26
N ALA A 40 -6.66 -1.07 -3.00
CA ALA A 40 -7.72 -1.06 -2.00
C ALA A 40 -8.26 0.35 -1.74
N GLY A 41 -7.38 1.34 -1.63
CA GLY A 41 -7.76 2.75 -1.49
C GLY A 41 -8.59 3.26 -2.67
N LYS A 42 -8.21 2.92 -3.92
CA LYS A 42 -9.00 3.27 -5.11
C LYS A 42 -10.39 2.63 -5.08
N ARG A 43 -10.49 1.35 -4.70
CA ARG A 43 -11.78 0.66 -4.56
C ARG A 43 -12.66 1.32 -3.51
N LEU A 44 -12.11 1.67 -2.35
CA LEU A 44 -12.84 2.37 -1.29
C LEU A 44 -13.32 3.75 -1.74
N ALA A 45 -12.48 4.52 -2.43
CA ALA A 45 -12.87 5.81 -2.99
C ALA A 45 -14.02 5.69 -3.99
N ALA A 46 -14.02 4.65 -4.82
CA ALA A 46 -15.10 4.36 -5.78
C ALA A 46 -16.43 3.98 -5.10
N LEU A 47 -16.39 3.46 -3.87
CA LEU A 47 -17.60 3.18 -3.07
C LEU A 47 -18.19 4.44 -2.42
N GLY A 48 -17.50 5.57 -2.44
CA GLY A 48 -18.00 6.83 -1.88
C GLY A 48 -19.35 7.21 -2.48
N GLY A 49 -20.35 7.48 -1.64
CA GLY A 49 -21.69 7.89 -2.09
C GLY A 49 -22.58 6.77 -2.64
N THR A 50 -22.11 5.52 -2.68
CA THR A 50 -22.91 4.37 -3.16
C THR A 50 -23.99 3.90 -2.18
N GLN A 51 -23.97 4.39 -0.92
CA GLN A 51 -24.96 4.07 0.11
C GLN A 51 -25.86 5.29 0.41
N PRO A 52 -26.90 5.56 -0.39
CA PRO A 52 -27.73 6.77 -0.25
C PRO A 52 -28.63 6.77 1.01
N LYS A 53 -28.85 5.61 1.62
CA LYS A 53 -29.64 5.45 2.85
C LYS A 53 -28.78 5.40 4.12
N LEU A 54 -27.47 5.63 4.00
CA LEU A 54 -26.58 5.61 5.16
C LEU A 54 -26.95 6.80 6.08
N PRO A 55 -27.21 6.57 7.37
CA PRO A 55 -27.50 7.65 8.30
C PRO A 55 -26.27 8.57 8.45
N ASP A 56 -26.51 9.85 8.73
CA ASP A 56 -25.45 10.83 8.88
C ASP A 56 -24.60 10.49 10.11
N LEU A 57 -23.34 10.08 9.88
CA LEU A 57 -22.41 9.69 10.92
C LEU A 57 -21.57 10.91 11.34
N PRO A 58 -21.50 11.26 12.64
CA PRO A 58 -20.71 12.38 13.10
C PRO A 58 -19.22 12.17 12.79
N ARG A 59 -18.57 13.19 12.23
CA ARG A 59 -17.12 13.16 11.99
C ARG A 59 -16.38 13.18 13.32
N ARG A 60 -15.53 12.18 13.57
CA ARG A 60 -14.64 12.16 14.73
C ARG A 60 -13.53 13.19 14.51
N ARG A 61 -13.72 14.42 14.99
CA ARG A 61 -12.67 15.46 15.03
C ARG A 61 -11.90 15.37 16.35
N PRO A 62 -10.56 15.42 16.35
CA PRO A 62 -9.83 15.68 17.59
C PRO A 62 -10.21 17.07 18.11
N ALA A 63 -10.21 17.22 19.44
CA ALA A 63 -10.46 18.49 20.13
C ALA A 63 -9.33 19.49 19.85
#